data_AF-A0A4Q9MKL2-F1
#
_entry.id   AF-A0A4Q9MKL2-F1
#
_cell.length_a   1.000
_cell.length_b   1.000
_cell.length_c   1.000
_cell.angle_alpha   90.00
_cell.angle_beta   90.00
_cell.angle_gamma   90.00
#
_symmetry.space_group_name_H-M   'P 1'
#
loop_
_entity.id
_entity.type
_entity.pdbx_description
1 polymer ?
#
loop_
_entity_poly.entity_id
_entity_poly.type
_entity_poly.pdbx_seq_one_letter_code
_entity_poly.pdbx_strand_id
1 'polypeptide(L)'
;HERMNDECECTVCMAIEDEVGCPHPMSCMVRAKTILDTLPPRWDPRGHLPEDYEDNVPEDDPIEEGASEFDRRITTHGSVRELFRIF
;
A
#
# COMPACT_ATOMS: atom_id res chain seq x y z
N HIS A 1 -18.96 17.75 1.69
CA HIS A 1 -19.81 16.63 2.15
C HIS A 1 -20.95 17.19 3.00
N GLU A 2 -22.19 16.74 2.79
CA GLU A 2 -23.38 17.49 3.22
C GLU A 2 -24.28 16.77 4.24
N ARG A 3 -24.31 15.41 4.27
CA ARG A 3 -25.18 14.65 5.19
C ARG A 3 -24.49 13.40 5.72
N MET A 4 -24.47 13.21 7.03
CA MET A 4 -23.81 12.04 7.65
C MET A 4 -24.70 10.78 7.70
N ASN A 5 -25.47 10.52 6.65
CA ASN A 5 -26.26 9.30 6.51
C ASN A 5 -25.89 8.58 5.20
N ASP A 6 -26.25 7.30 5.11
CA ASP A 6 -25.95 6.47 3.94
C ASP A 6 -26.85 6.79 2.73
N GLU A 7 -27.79 7.72 2.87
CA GLU A 7 -28.68 8.19 1.79
C GLU A 7 -28.16 9.51 1.17
N CYS A 8 -26.88 9.85 1.39
CA CYS A 8 -26.31 11.08 0.87
C CYS A 8 -25.96 10.94 -0.62
N GLU A 9 -26.64 11.70 -1.48
CA GLU A 9 -26.38 11.72 -2.94
C GLU A 9 -25.44 12.86 -3.37
N CYS A 10 -24.51 13.27 -2.50
CA CYS A 10 -23.51 14.27 -2.92
C CYS A 10 -22.49 13.65 -3.88
N THR A 11 -21.82 14.49 -4.68
CA THR A 11 -20.84 14.04 -5.69
C THR A 11 -19.77 13.10 -5.14
N VAL A 12 -19.35 13.30 -3.89
CA VAL A 12 -18.35 12.44 -3.23
C VAL A 12 -18.93 11.05 -2.91
N CYS A 13 -20.15 10.99 -2.39
CA CYS A 13 -20.79 9.71 -2.04
C CYS A 13 -21.09 8.89 -3.28
N MET A 14 -21.62 9.52 -4.34
CA MET A 14 -21.86 8.87 -5.62
C MET A 14 -20.56 8.34 -6.25
N ALA A 15 -19.47 9.12 -6.21
CA ALA A 15 -18.18 8.67 -6.71
C ALA A 15 -17.64 7.45 -5.94
N ILE A 16 -17.85 7.39 -4.62
CA ILE A 16 -17.45 6.24 -3.80
C ILE A 16 -18.30 4.99 -4.15
N GLU A 17 -19.59 5.16 -4.43
CA GLU A 17 -20.45 4.05 -4.90
C GLU A 17 -19.98 3.52 -6.26
N ASP A 18 -19.72 4.42 -7.21
CA ASP A 18 -19.39 4.06 -8.58
C ASP A 18 -17.96 3.52 -8.75
N GLU A 19 -16.96 4.16 -8.10
CA GLU A 19 -15.55 3.83 -8.30
C GLU A 19 -15.06 2.72 -7.34
N VAL A 20 -15.52 2.75 -6.09
CA VAL A 20 -15.07 1.82 -5.03
C VAL A 20 -16.07 0.68 -4.84
N GLY A 21 -17.33 0.83 -5.26
CA GLY A 21 -18.37 -0.18 -5.08
C GLY A 21 -18.88 -0.30 -3.64
N CYS A 22 -18.70 0.73 -2.80
CA CYS A 22 -19.26 0.71 -1.45
C CYS A 22 -20.72 1.21 -1.48
N PRO A 23 -21.72 0.39 -1.10
CA PRO A 23 -23.14 0.75 -1.17
C PRO A 23 -23.60 1.72 -0.05
N HIS A 24 -22.77 1.94 0.96
CA HIS A 24 -23.04 2.81 2.11
C HIS A 24 -21.82 3.70 2.38
N PRO A 25 -21.60 4.74 1.56
CA PRO A 25 -20.35 5.51 1.55
C PRO A 25 -19.98 6.08 2.92
N MET A 26 -20.97 6.56 3.67
CA MET A 26 -20.73 7.15 4.99
C MET A 26 -20.28 6.13 6.01
N SER A 27 -21.02 5.03 6.14
CA SER A 27 -20.66 3.91 7.00
C SER A 27 -19.29 3.33 6.63
N CYS A 28 -18.99 3.19 5.32
CA CYS A 28 -17.68 2.75 4.85
C CYS A 28 -16.55 3.71 5.25
N MET A 29 -16.71 5.02 5.02
CA MET A 29 -15.68 6.01 5.38
C MET A 29 -15.42 6.02 6.88
N VAL A 30 -16.48 5.97 7.72
CA VAL A 30 -16.35 5.91 9.18
C VAL A 30 -15.61 4.64 9.61
N ARG A 31 -15.95 3.49 9.01
CA ARG A 31 -15.30 2.22 9.31
C ARG A 31 -13.84 2.22 8.88
N ALA A 32 -13.54 2.69 7.68
CA ALA A 32 -12.19 2.80 7.16
C ALA A 32 -11.34 3.70 8.05
N LYS A 33 -11.87 4.86 8.45
CA LYS A 33 -11.21 5.77 9.40
C LYS A 33 -10.91 5.06 10.72
N THR A 34 -11.87 4.32 11.27
CA THR A 34 -11.68 3.57 12.52
C THR A 34 -10.54 2.57 12.40
N ILE A 35 -10.43 1.86 11.27
CA ILE A 35 -9.32 0.92 11.02
C ILE A 35 -7.99 1.67 10.96
N LEU A 36 -7.92 2.76 10.18
CA LEU A 36 -6.71 3.57 10.04
C LEU A 36 -6.26 4.14 11.39
N ASP A 37 -7.19 4.57 12.22
CA ASP A 37 -6.90 5.13 13.55
C ASP A 37 -6.40 4.07 14.56
N THR A 38 -6.51 2.78 14.23
CA THR A 38 -5.93 1.68 15.04
C THR A 38 -4.53 1.28 14.60
N LEU A 39 -4.04 1.80 13.47
CA LEU A 39 -2.73 1.41 12.93
C LEU A 39 -1.60 2.03 13.78
N PRO A 40 -0.55 1.26 14.11
CA PRO A 40 0.68 1.83 14.64
C PRO A 40 1.27 2.84 13.64
N PRO A 41 1.99 3.89 14.10
CA PRO A 41 2.50 4.96 13.23
C PRO A 41 3.32 4.46 12.03
N ARG A 42 4.09 3.37 12.22
CA ARG A 42 4.91 2.75 11.17
C ARG A 42 4.10 2.10 10.03
N TRP A 43 2.83 1.81 10.28
CA TRP A 43 1.91 1.19 9.31
C TRP A 43 0.81 2.14 8.85
N ASP A 44 0.76 3.37 9.36
CA ASP A 44 -0.24 4.35 8.94
C ASP A 44 0.17 4.95 7.58
N PRO A 45 -0.58 4.68 6.50
CA PRO A 45 -0.25 5.21 5.17
C PRO A 45 -0.43 6.74 5.08
N ARG A 46 -1.05 7.37 6.08
CA ARG A 46 -1.20 8.82 6.18
C ARG A 46 0.06 9.50 6.73
N GLY A 47 1.00 8.73 7.29
CA GLY A 47 2.26 9.21 7.85
C GLY A 47 3.37 9.38 6.81
N HIS A 48 4.53 9.86 7.27
CA HIS A 48 5.75 9.86 6.44
C HIS A 48 6.24 8.43 6.28
N LEU A 49 6.09 7.88 5.08
CA LEU A 49 6.63 6.58 4.72
C LEU A 49 8.14 6.71 4.48
N PRO A 50 8.97 5.75 4.91
CA PRO A 50 10.37 5.74 4.52
C PRO A 50 10.48 5.71 3.00
N GLU A 51 11.47 6.40 2.45
CA GLU A 51 11.76 6.35 1.01
C GLU A 51 12.07 4.90 0.62
N ASP A 52 11.61 4.50 -0.56
CA ASP A 52 11.96 3.21 -1.14
C ASP A 52 13.40 3.29 -1.65
N TYR A 53 14.34 2.69 -0.91
CA TYR A 53 15.76 2.76 -1.22
C TYR A 53 16.18 1.70 -2.27
N GLU A 54 15.26 1.13 -3.05
CA GLU A 54 15.54 0.12 -4.08
C GLU A 54 16.61 0.53 -5.12
N ASP A 55 16.73 1.82 -5.40
CA ASP A 55 17.72 2.35 -6.36
C ASP A 55 19.05 2.79 -5.71
N ASN A 56 19.20 2.60 -4.39
CA ASN A 56 20.45 2.91 -3.70
C ASN A 56 21.43 1.75 -3.89
N VAL A 57 22.11 1.78 -5.03
CA VAL A 57 23.23 0.89 -5.31
C VAL A 57 24.32 1.16 -4.25
N PRO A 58 24.71 0.18 -3.43
CA PRO A 58 25.87 0.33 -2.55
C PRO A 58 27.09 0.67 -3.40
N GLU A 59 27.90 1.65 -2.98
CA GLU A 59 29.18 1.93 -3.62
C GLU A 59 30.01 0.63 -3.65
N ASP A 60 30.48 0.27 -4.85
CA ASP A 60 31.17 -0.97 -5.23
C ASP A 60 32.07 -1.56 -4.12
N ASP A 61 31.52 -2.50 -3.34
CA ASP A 61 32.35 -3.50 -2.66
C ASP A 61 32.72 -4.56 -3.70
N PRO A 62 34.02 -4.86 -3.91
CA PRO A 62 34.44 -5.84 -4.91
C PRO A 62 33.82 -7.21 -4.60
N ILE A 63 32.92 -7.65 -5.47
CA ILE A 63 32.29 -8.97 -5.39
C ILE A 63 33.39 -10.04 -5.50
N GLU A 64 33.52 -10.89 -4.48
CA GLU A 64 34.46 -12.02 -4.50
C GLU A 64 34.18 -12.95 -5.69
N GLU A 65 35.24 -13.47 -6.32
CA GLU A 65 35.14 -14.35 -7.47
C GLU A 65 34.33 -15.63 -7.11
N GLY A 66 33.12 -15.74 -7.65
CA GLY A 66 32.17 -16.82 -7.36
C GLY A 66 31.00 -16.46 -6.44
N ALA A 67 30.94 -15.24 -5.91
CA ALA A 67 29.79 -14.76 -5.16
C ALA A 67 28.63 -14.39 -6.10
N SER A 68 27.41 -14.75 -5.70
CA SER A 68 26.18 -14.36 -6.38
C SER A 68 25.61 -13.11 -5.73
N GLU A 69 25.28 -12.10 -6.52
CA GLU A 69 24.63 -10.89 -6.04
C GLU A 69 23.20 -11.22 -5.59
N PHE A 70 22.85 -10.85 -4.36
CA PHE A 70 21.49 -10.96 -3.86
C PHE A 70 20.70 -9.75 -4.36
N ASP A 71 19.64 -9.98 -5.13
CA ASP A 71 18.71 -8.91 -5.52
C ASP A 71 17.98 -8.40 -4.26
N ARG A 72 18.26 -7.15 -3.90
CA ARG A 72 17.74 -6.49 -2.70
C ARG A 72 16.37 -5.85 -2.92
N ARG A 73 15.85 -5.89 -4.14
CA ARG A 73 14.55 -5.29 -4.48
C ARG A 73 13.42 -6.08 -3.85
N ILE A 74 12.51 -5.36 -3.21
CA ILE A 74 11.24 -5.88 -2.72
C ILE A 74 10.30 -6.11 -3.91
N THR A 75 10.44 -5.29 -4.96
CA THR A 75 9.77 -5.44 -6.24
C THR A 75 10.24 -6.70 -6.95
N THR A 76 9.44 -7.75 -6.87
CA THR A 76 9.69 -8.98 -7.64
C THR A 76 9.17 -8.81 -9.06
N HIS A 77 10.07 -8.97 -10.04
CA HIS A 77 9.71 -9.04 -11.45
C HIS A 77 9.61 -10.50 -11.87
N GLY A 78 8.40 -11.02 -12.04
CA GLY A 78 8.21 -12.41 -12.45
C GLY A 78 6.82 -12.97 -12.16
N SER A 79 6.61 -14.24 -12.53
CA SER A 79 5.38 -14.95 -12.20
C SER A 79 5.35 -15.35 -10.72
N VAL A 80 4.16 -15.52 -10.15
CA VAL A 80 3.93 -15.97 -8.75
C VAL A 80 4.74 -17.24 -8.38
N ARG A 81 5.08 -18.07 -9.37
CA ARG A 81 5.96 -19.24 -9.21
C ARG A 81 7.33 -18.88 -8.60
N GLU A 82 7.89 -17.72 -8.94
CA GLU A 82 9.23 -17.34 -8.49
C GLU A 82 9.25 -16.84 -7.05
N LEU A 83 8.09 -16.42 -6.50
CA LEU A 83 7.94 -16.15 -5.06
C LEU A 83 8.15 -17.40 -4.20
N PHE A 84 7.88 -18.60 -4.74
CA PHE A 84 8.01 -19.87 -4.02
C PHE A 84 9.41 -20.49 -4.08
N ARG A 85 10.42 -19.82 -4.65
CA ARG A 85 11.81 -20.33 -4.63
C ARG A 85 12.60 -19.94 -3.37
N ILE A 86 12.08 -19.00 -2.59
CA ILE A 86 12.74 -18.47 -1.38
C ILE A 86 12.35 -19.30 -0.12
N PHE A 87 11.33 -20.17 -0.22
CA PHE A 87 10.90 -21.12 0.81
C PHE A 87 11.16 -22.56 0.36
#